data_AF-A0A2E0PGU9-F1
#
_entry.id   AF-A0A2E0PGU9-F1
#
_cell.length_a   1.000
_cell.length_b   1.000
_cell.length_c   1.000
_cell.angle_alpha   90.00
_cell.angle_beta   90.00
_cell.angle_gamma   90.00
#
_symmetry.space_group_name_H-M   'P 1'
#
loop_
_entity.id
_entity.type
_entity.pdbx_description
1 polymer ?
#
loop_
_entity_poly.entity_id
_entity_poly.type
_entity_poly.pdbx_seq_one_letter_code
_entity_poly.pdbx_strand_id
1 'polypeptide(L)'
;MTLYSCVDNDPSRHLELAKWYNSKGLYDEAISEYREVIRLYPESTQNLSREEYNNLSTAHYHLALMYTKKGWLEFALGAAEKSFELQPNNDAHELVALIKKQLRLNKPSDPT
;
A
#
# COMPACT_ATOMS: atom_id res chain seq x y z
N MET A 1 28.62 -19.79 12.25
CA MET A 1 28.59 -18.34 12.54
C MET A 1 28.38 -17.62 11.21
N THR A 2 27.12 -17.43 10.83
CA THR A 2 26.73 -16.87 9.53
C THR A 2 26.79 -15.35 9.60
N LEU A 3 27.76 -14.78 8.88
CA LEU A 3 27.96 -13.35 8.70
C LEU A 3 27.04 -12.85 7.56
N TYR A 4 26.52 -11.62 7.74
CA TYR A 4 25.73 -10.79 6.81
C TYR A 4 24.21 -11.04 6.71
N SER A 5 23.45 -10.57 7.72
CA SER A 5 22.00 -10.32 7.60
C SER A 5 21.65 -8.85 7.93
N CYS A 6 22.53 -7.92 7.55
CA CYS A 6 22.47 -6.54 8.05
C CYS A 6 22.18 -5.47 6.97
N VAL A 7 21.66 -5.81 5.78
CA VAL A 7 21.57 -4.82 4.68
C VAL A 7 20.17 -4.61 4.07
N ASP A 8 19.21 -5.54 4.25
CA ASP A 8 17.93 -5.52 3.50
C ASP A 8 16.68 -5.39 4.37
N ASN A 9 16.74 -4.68 5.51
CA ASN A 9 15.56 -4.45 6.38
C ASN A 9 15.29 -2.95 6.61
N ASP A 10 15.63 -2.10 5.64
CA ASP A 10 15.32 -0.67 5.70
C ASP A 10 14.01 -0.39 4.94
N PRO A 11 12.91 0.01 5.64
CA PRO A 11 11.64 0.31 4.99
C PRO A 11 11.75 1.37 3.89
N SER A 12 12.65 2.35 4.03
CA SER A 12 12.83 3.41 3.03
C SER A 12 13.39 2.86 1.72
N ARG A 13 14.31 1.89 1.79
CA ARG A 13 14.87 1.24 0.59
C ARG A 13 13.84 0.42 -0.17
N HIS A 14 13.06 -0.39 0.55
CA HIS A 14 11.95 -1.13 -0.05
C HIS A 14 10.94 -0.17 -0.67
N LEU A 15 10.66 0.97 -0.02
CA LEU A 15 9.73 1.96 -0.55
C LEU A 15 10.22 2.60 -1.85
N GLU A 16 11.49 2.96 -1.95
CA GLU A 16 12.10 3.49 -3.16
C GLU A 16 12.09 2.45 -4.29
N LEU A 17 12.45 1.21 -3.99
CA LEU A 17 12.47 0.12 -4.95
C LEU A 17 11.05 -0.20 -5.46
N ALA A 18 10.05 -0.20 -4.58
CA ALA A 18 8.64 -0.37 -4.95
C ALA A 18 8.17 0.72 -5.91
N LYS A 19 8.52 1.99 -5.64
CA LYS A 19 8.21 3.13 -6.52
C LYS A 19 8.90 2.98 -7.88
N TRP A 20 10.14 2.50 -7.89
CA TRP A 20 10.87 2.23 -9.13
C TRP A 20 10.19 1.13 -9.95
N TYR A 21 9.84 -0.01 -9.36
CA TYR A 21 9.10 -1.08 -10.05
C TYR A 21 7.75 -0.59 -10.59
N ASN A 22 7.00 0.17 -9.78
CA ASN A 22 5.75 0.79 -10.21
C ASN A 22 5.96 1.71 -11.43
N SER A 23 7.01 2.54 -11.43
CA SER A 23 7.32 3.40 -12.58
C SER A 23 7.63 2.63 -13.88
N LYS A 24 7.99 1.34 -13.77
CA LYS A 24 8.23 0.43 -14.89
C LYS A 24 6.99 -0.40 -15.27
N GLY A 25 5.87 -0.25 -14.55
CA GLY A 25 4.69 -1.08 -14.72
C GLY A 25 4.83 -2.50 -14.16
N LEU A 26 5.90 -2.77 -13.40
CA LEU A 26 6.19 -4.05 -12.76
C LEU A 26 5.39 -4.14 -11.45
N TYR A 27 4.08 -4.36 -11.60
CA TYR A 27 3.14 -4.23 -10.48
C TYR A 27 3.29 -5.32 -9.43
N ASP A 28 3.67 -6.53 -9.81
CA ASP A 28 3.84 -7.64 -8.86
C ASP A 28 5.07 -7.44 -7.96
N GLU A 29 6.18 -7.00 -8.55
CA GLU A 29 7.40 -6.63 -7.85
C GLU A 29 7.14 -5.42 -6.95
N ALA A 30 6.44 -4.39 -7.46
CA ALA A 30 6.06 -3.24 -6.65
C ALA A 30 5.20 -3.63 -5.44
N ILE A 31 4.21 -4.52 -5.62
CA ILE A 31 3.37 -5.05 -4.54
C ILE A 31 4.23 -5.76 -3.50
N SER A 32 5.17 -6.61 -3.94
CA SER A 32 6.07 -7.33 -3.03
C SER A 32 6.85 -6.36 -2.15
N GLU A 33 7.47 -5.35 -2.75
CA GLU A 33 8.29 -4.38 -2.02
C GLU A 33 7.45 -3.49 -1.09
N TYR A 34 6.27 -3.01 -1.52
CA TYR A 34 5.38 -2.25 -0.61
C TYR A 34 4.92 -3.08 0.59
N ARG A 35 4.73 -4.39 0.42
CA ARG A 35 4.39 -5.29 1.54
C ARG A 35 5.55 -5.47 2.51
N GLU A 36 6.78 -5.48 2.02
CA GLU A 36 7.97 -5.52 2.89
C GLU A 36 8.10 -4.25 3.73
N VAL A 37 7.83 -3.06 3.16
CA VAL A 37 7.75 -1.81 3.94
C VAL A 37 6.78 -1.96 5.12
N ILE A 38 5.57 -2.46 4.85
CA ILE A 38 4.53 -2.64 5.87
C ILE A 38 4.96 -3.70 6.90
N ARG A 39 5.61 -4.79 6.48
CA ARG A 39 6.08 -5.87 7.36
C ARG A 39 7.19 -5.41 8.31
N LEU A 40 8.04 -4.49 7.87
CA LEU A 40 9.18 -4.00 8.64
C LEU A 40 8.79 -2.99 9.71
N TYR A 41 7.63 -2.33 9.58
CA TYR A 41 7.12 -1.45 10.63
C TYR A 41 6.47 -2.25 11.78
N PRO A 42 6.60 -1.78 13.03
CA PRO A 42 5.91 -2.38 14.17
C PRO A 42 4.39 -2.33 13.98
N GLU A 43 3.70 -3.33 14.52
CA GLU A 43 2.23 -3.41 14.49
C GLU A 43 1.58 -2.20 15.21
N SER A 44 2.23 -1.69 16.26
CA SER A 44 1.80 -0.48 16.95
C SER A 44 2.47 0.75 16.33
N THR A 45 1.65 1.68 15.87
CA THR A 45 2.13 2.92 15.25
C THR A 45 2.50 4.00 16.28
N GLN A 46 2.28 3.77 17.58
CA GLN A 46 2.43 4.81 18.62
C GLN A 46 3.83 5.41 18.71
N ASN A 47 4.86 4.63 18.37
CA ASN A 47 6.27 5.03 18.49
C ASN A 47 6.94 5.35 17.14
N LEU A 48 6.17 5.39 16.05
CA LEU A 48 6.72 5.75 14.75
C LEU A 48 7.05 7.24 14.74
N SER A 49 8.24 7.57 14.24
CA SER A 49 8.58 8.92 13.86
C SER A 49 7.66 9.41 12.72
N ARG A 50 7.65 10.72 12.48
CA ARG A 50 6.89 11.32 11.39
C ARG A 50 7.26 10.74 10.02
N GLU A 51 8.55 10.48 9.80
CA GLU A 51 9.02 9.90 8.54
C GLU A 51 8.51 8.48 8.36
N GLU A 52 8.59 7.65 9.41
CA GLU A 52 8.10 6.28 9.37
C GLU A 52 6.58 6.21 9.16
N TYR A 53 5.83 7.11 9.79
CA TYR A 53 4.40 7.29 9.52
C TYR A 53 4.12 7.62 8.05
N ASN A 54 4.88 8.56 7.48
CA ASN A 54 4.73 8.95 6.08
C ASN A 54 5.06 7.78 5.16
N ASN A 55 6.14 7.04 5.43
CA ASN A 55 6.55 5.89 4.64
C ASN A 55 5.52 4.76 4.69
N LEU A 56 5.01 4.43 5.88
CA LEU A 56 3.96 3.43 6.06
C LEU A 56 2.66 3.83 5.34
N SER A 57 2.21 5.08 5.49
CA SER A 57 1.03 5.58 4.77
C SER A 57 1.23 5.55 3.25
N THR A 58 2.41 5.97 2.78
CA THR A 58 2.78 5.96 1.36
C THR A 58 2.79 4.54 0.80
N ALA A 59 3.33 3.56 1.56
CA ALA A 59 3.32 2.16 1.15
C ALA A 59 1.89 1.62 1.00
N HIS A 60 1.01 1.88 1.96
CA HIS A 60 -0.40 1.50 1.86
C HIS A 60 -1.11 2.17 0.68
N TYR A 61 -0.87 3.46 0.45
CA TYR A 61 -1.47 4.21 -0.66
C TYR A 61 -1.09 3.61 -2.03
N HIS A 62 0.20 3.39 -2.26
CA HIS A 62 0.65 2.84 -3.53
C HIS A 62 0.30 1.36 -3.67
N LEU A 63 0.30 0.59 -2.59
CA LEU A 63 -0.19 -0.78 -2.60
C LEU A 63 -1.65 -0.85 -3.05
N ALA A 64 -2.49 0.07 -2.57
CA ALA A 64 -3.88 0.19 -3.03
C ALA A 64 -3.95 0.48 -4.53
N LEU A 65 -3.15 1.42 -5.04
CA LEU A 65 -3.08 1.70 -6.48
C LEU A 65 -2.68 0.45 -7.28
N MET A 66 -1.69 -0.32 -6.81
CA MET A 66 -1.24 -1.53 -7.52
C MET A 66 -2.34 -2.59 -7.53
N TYR A 67 -3.01 -2.81 -6.40
CA TYR A 67 -4.16 -3.71 -6.35
C TYR A 67 -5.31 -3.26 -7.25
N THR A 68 -5.59 -1.95 -7.35
CA THR A 68 -6.56 -1.41 -8.32
C THR A 68 -6.15 -1.73 -9.75
N LYS A 69 -4.86 -1.57 -10.12
CA LYS A 69 -4.35 -1.91 -11.45
C LYS A 69 -4.48 -3.40 -11.76
N LYS A 70 -4.39 -4.27 -10.76
CA LYS A 70 -4.62 -5.72 -10.89
C LYS A 70 -6.10 -6.13 -10.87
N GLY A 71 -7.02 -5.21 -10.61
CA GLY A 71 -8.44 -5.50 -10.45
C GLY A 71 -8.81 -6.16 -9.11
N TRP A 72 -7.88 -6.19 -8.16
CA TRP A 72 -8.06 -6.77 -6.83
C TRP A 72 -8.71 -5.76 -5.87
N LEU A 73 -9.93 -5.37 -6.20
CA LEU A 73 -10.58 -4.19 -5.61
C LEU A 73 -10.82 -4.28 -4.10
N GLU A 74 -11.12 -5.46 -3.55
CA GLU A 74 -11.30 -5.64 -2.11
C GLU A 74 -9.99 -5.42 -1.34
N PHE A 75 -8.87 -5.95 -1.85
CA PHE A 75 -7.54 -5.70 -1.28
C PHE A 75 -7.12 -4.24 -1.45
N ALA A 76 -7.44 -3.64 -2.60
CA ALA A 76 -7.18 -2.23 -2.85
C ALA A 76 -7.93 -1.35 -1.85
N LEU A 77 -9.18 -1.68 -1.54
CA LEU A 77 -10.00 -0.92 -0.62
C LEU A 77 -9.38 -0.90 0.78
N GLY A 78 -9.03 -2.07 1.33
CA GLY A 78 -8.43 -2.15 2.66
C GLY A 78 -7.09 -1.40 2.74
N ALA A 79 -6.25 -1.48 1.71
CA ALA A 79 -5.00 -0.73 1.67
C ALA A 79 -5.23 0.81 1.59
N ALA A 80 -6.21 1.26 0.81
CA ALA A 80 -6.53 2.68 0.69
C ALA A 80 -7.11 3.25 1.99
N GLU A 81 -8.01 2.50 2.64
CA GLU A 81 -8.56 2.87 3.94
C GLU A 81 -7.45 2.96 5.00
N LYS A 82 -6.51 2.00 4.99
CA LYS A 82 -5.38 2.05 5.93
C LYS A 82 -4.46 3.26 5.71
N SER A 83 -4.20 3.62 4.46
CA SER A 83 -3.45 4.84 4.14
C SER A 83 -4.16 6.09 4.64
N PHE A 84 -5.48 6.19 4.43
CA PHE A 84 -6.30 7.30 4.91
C PHE A 84 -6.34 7.37 6.44
N GLU A 85 -6.43 6.25 7.14
CA GLU A 85 -6.36 6.19 8.60
C GLU A 85 -5.03 6.73 9.13
N LEU A 86 -3.91 6.36 8.49
CA LEU A 86 -2.58 6.79 8.90
C LEU A 86 -2.31 8.26 8.61
N GLN A 87 -2.74 8.73 7.44
CA GLN A 87 -2.58 10.12 7.02
C GLN A 87 -3.80 10.57 6.22
N PRO A 88 -4.83 11.13 6.89
CA PRO A 88 -5.99 11.65 6.21
C PRO A 88 -5.60 12.76 5.24
N ASN A 89 -5.90 12.56 3.96
CA ASN A 89 -5.67 13.53 2.90
C ASN A 89 -6.68 13.32 1.76
N ASN A 90 -6.75 14.29 0.84
CA ASN A 90 -7.71 14.27 -0.26
C ASN A 90 -7.45 13.10 -1.23
N ASP A 91 -6.18 12.82 -1.57
CA ASP A 91 -5.84 11.78 -2.54
C ASP A 91 -6.27 10.38 -2.05
N ALA A 92 -6.02 10.07 -0.79
CA ALA A 92 -6.43 8.81 -0.17
C ALA A 92 -7.96 8.74 -0.05
N HIS A 93 -8.62 9.85 0.30
CA HIS A 93 -10.09 9.92 0.34
C HIS A 93 -10.72 9.64 -1.03
N GLU A 94 -10.21 10.29 -2.08
CA GLU A 94 -10.66 10.09 -3.46
C GLU A 94 -10.42 8.65 -3.92
N LEU A 95 -9.24 8.09 -3.62
CA LEU A 95 -8.93 6.71 -3.97
C LEU A 95 -9.91 5.71 -3.32
N VAL A 96 -10.20 5.85 -2.03
CA VAL A 96 -11.21 5.03 -1.34
C VAL A 96 -12.58 5.16 -2.02
N ALA A 97 -13.01 6.39 -2.34
CA ALA A 97 -14.30 6.64 -2.97
C ALA A 97 -14.40 6.00 -4.36
N LEU A 98 -13.33 6.09 -5.16
CA LEU A 98 -13.25 5.50 -6.49
C LEU A 98 -13.30 3.96 -6.42
N ILE A 99 -12.54 3.34 -5.52
CA ILE A 99 -12.55 1.88 -5.34
C ILE A 99 -13.94 1.41 -4.90
N LYS A 100 -14.57 2.07 -3.92
CA LYS A 100 -15.95 1.76 -3.49
C LYS A 100 -16.96 1.89 -4.62
N LYS A 101 -16.83 2.92 -5.47
CA LYS A 101 -17.67 3.08 -6.66
C LYS A 101 -17.47 1.91 -7.63
N GLN A 102 -16.24 1.52 -7.91
CA GLN A 102 -15.95 0.43 -8.82
C GLN A 102 -16.47 -0.92 -8.29
N LEU A 103 -16.32 -1.20 -6.99
CA LEU A 103 -16.88 -2.39 -6.35
C LEU A 103 -18.41 -2.47 -6.50
N ARG A 104 -19.12 -1.34 -6.32
CA ARG A 104 -20.58 -1.30 -6.53
C ARG A 104 -20.98 -1.57 -7.97
N LEU A 105 -20.22 -1.08 -8.94
CA LEU A 105 -20.48 -1.31 -10.37
C LEU A 105 -20.18 -2.75 -10.79
N ASN A 106 -19.22 -3.41 -10.12
CA ASN A 106 -18.81 -4.77 -10.43
C ASN A 106 -19.67 -5.85 -9.75
N LYS A 107 -20.49 -5.49 -8.76
CA LYS A 107 -21.50 -6.41 -8.24
C LYS A 107 -22.61 -6.52 -9.28
N PRO A 108 -22.91 -7.71 -9.83
CA PRO A 108 -24.09 -7.86 -10.65
C PRO A 108 -25.28 -7.39 -9.82
N SER A 109 -26.11 -6.52 -10.38
CA SER A 109 -27.38 -6.14 -9.78
C SER A 109 -28.11 -7.42 -9.41
N ASP A 110 -28.33 -7.65 -8.12
CA ASP A 110 -29.17 -8.75 -7.65
C ASP A 110 -30.47 -8.71 -8.47
N PRO A 111 -30.86 -9.80 -9.17
CA PRO A 111 -32.16 -9.84 -9.80
C PRO A 111 -33.18 -9.79 -8.66
N THR A 112 -33.98 -8.72 -8.69
CA THR A 112 -35.07 -8.40 -7.76
C THR A 112 -35.97 -9.58 -7.45
#